data_AF-A0A925BWV2-F1
#
_entry.id   AF-A0A925BWV2-F1
#
_cell.length_a   1.000
_cell.length_b   1.000
_cell.length_c   1.000
_cell.angle_alpha   90.00
_cell.angle_beta   90.00
_cell.angle_gamma   90.00
#
_symmetry.space_group_name_H-M   'P 1'
#
loop_
_entity.id
_entity.type
_entity.pdbx_description
1 polymer ?
#
loop_
_entity_poly.entity_id
_entity_poly.type
_entity_poly.pdbx_seq_one_letter_code
_entity_poly.pdbx_strand_id
1 'polypeptide(L)'
;MKQSESTENRVEETLNSLDGLQKASPGPFFYTRVMARMEDEQKNLWETITSYITKPFVIAAVISFVLLLNVSVVFRESGVSADLADQPDISMVDEYTIASTSFYDYSNAEP
;
A
#
# COMPACT_ATOMS: atom_id res chain seq x y z
N MET A 1 -12.96 82.18 1.60
CA MET A 1 -11.74 81.60 0.97
C MET A 1 -11.01 80.58 1.85
N LYS A 2 -11.49 80.23 3.06
CA LYS A 2 -10.73 79.41 4.04
C LYS A 2 -10.93 77.88 3.94
N GLN A 3 -11.88 77.42 3.12
CA GLN A 3 -12.30 76.01 3.05
C GLN A 3 -11.61 75.22 1.92
N SER A 4 -11.16 75.90 0.86
CA SER A 4 -10.41 75.28 -0.24
C SER A 4 -8.99 74.92 0.21
N GLU A 5 -8.37 75.82 0.98
CA GLU A 5 -7.01 75.68 1.52
C GLU A 5 -6.90 74.47 2.48
N SER A 6 -7.96 74.11 3.20
CA SER A 6 -7.96 72.93 4.07
C SER A 6 -8.15 71.62 3.31
N THR A 7 -8.79 71.65 2.15
CA THR A 7 -8.98 70.46 1.32
C THR A 7 -7.70 70.14 0.56
N GLU A 8 -7.05 71.17 0.00
CA GLU A 8 -5.77 71.07 -0.69
C GLU A 8 -4.67 70.53 0.22
N ASN A 9 -4.57 71.05 1.46
CA ASN A 9 -3.63 70.52 2.46
C ASN A 9 -3.87 69.05 2.80
N ARG A 10 -5.13 68.60 2.90
CA ARG A 10 -5.45 67.19 3.18
C ARG A 10 -5.13 66.27 2.01
N VAL A 11 -5.27 66.77 0.77
CA VAL A 11 -4.87 66.05 -0.44
C VAL A 11 -3.35 65.90 -0.47
N GLU A 12 -2.61 66.98 -0.21
CA GLU A 12 -1.15 66.99 -0.11
C GLU A 12 -0.63 66.03 0.99
N GLU A 13 -1.29 66.03 2.15
CA GLU A 13 -0.96 65.15 3.28
C GLU A 13 -1.25 63.67 2.96
N THR A 14 -2.33 63.40 2.22
CA THR A 14 -2.67 62.04 1.77
C THR A 14 -1.65 61.54 0.74
N LEU A 15 -1.26 62.38 -0.21
CA LEU A 15 -0.25 62.04 -1.21
C LEU A 15 1.12 61.79 -0.55
N ASN A 16 1.52 62.64 0.40
CA ASN A 16 2.74 62.42 1.18
C ASN A 16 2.71 61.15 2.05
N SER A 17 1.53 60.72 2.53
CA SER A 17 1.41 59.48 3.30
C SER A 17 1.61 58.21 2.47
N LEU A 18 1.45 58.31 1.16
CA LEU A 18 1.63 57.20 0.22
C LEU A 18 3.09 57.13 -0.29
N ASP A 19 3.82 58.23 -0.20
CA ASP A 19 5.26 58.28 -0.51
C ASP A 19 6.06 57.51 0.54
N GLY A 20 6.63 56.38 0.13
CA GLY A 20 7.37 55.48 1.00
C GLY A 20 6.72 54.11 1.20
N LEU A 21 5.54 53.88 0.62
CA LEU A 21 4.98 52.54 0.51
C LEU A 21 5.87 51.66 -0.37
N GLN A 22 6.68 50.82 0.27
CA GLN A 22 7.41 49.76 -0.41
C GLN A 22 6.54 48.51 -0.53
N LYS A 23 6.75 47.76 -1.61
CA LYS A 23 6.14 46.45 -1.79
C LYS A 23 6.44 45.57 -0.57
N ALA A 24 5.40 45.12 0.12
CA ALA A 24 5.55 44.22 1.25
C ALA A 24 6.28 42.95 0.77
N SER A 25 7.51 42.76 1.25
CA SER A 25 8.25 41.53 1.05
C SER A 25 8.00 40.61 2.23
N PRO A 26 7.93 39.29 2.00
CA PRO A 26 7.83 38.34 3.10
C PRO A 26 9.03 38.54 4.05
N GLY A 27 8.75 38.55 5.35
CA GLY A 27 9.79 38.62 6.36
C GLY A 27 10.78 37.46 6.24
N PRO A 28 12.01 37.62 6.78
CA PRO A 28 13.01 36.56 6.75
C PRO A 28 12.46 35.24 7.30
N PHE A 29 12.81 34.12 6.66
CA PHE A 29 12.36 32.75 6.97
C PHE A 29 10.86 32.44 6.77
N PHE A 30 10.07 33.34 6.16
CA PHE A 30 8.67 33.06 5.80
C PHE A 30 8.55 31.79 4.95
N TYR A 31 9.38 31.68 3.91
CA TYR A 31 9.40 30.53 3.02
C TYR A 31 9.65 29.21 3.77
N THR A 32 10.64 29.20 4.66
CA THR A 32 10.99 28.03 5.47
C THR A 32 9.84 27.60 6.37
N ARG A 33 9.14 28.56 6.99
CA ARG A 33 7.99 28.25 7.88
C ARG A 33 6.81 27.68 7.10
N VAL A 34 6.54 28.20 5.91
CA VAL A 34 5.50 27.66 5.02
C VAL A 34 5.86 26.24 4.59
N MET A 35 7.09 26.04 4.12
CA MET A 35 7.58 24.72 3.70
C MET A 35 7.50 23.68 4.82
N ALA A 36 7.96 24.04 6.03
CA ALA A 36 7.92 23.15 7.19
C ALA A 36 6.49 22.71 7.53
N ARG A 37 5.51 23.62 7.44
CA ARG A 37 4.11 23.30 7.71
C ARG A 37 3.49 22.41 6.62
N MET A 38 3.88 22.61 5.36
CA MET A 38 3.44 21.74 4.26
C MET A 38 4.03 20.32 4.36
N GLU A 39 5.28 20.19 4.80
CA GLU A 39 5.92 18.88 5.01
C GLU A 39 5.35 18.13 6.22
N ASP A 40 5.04 18.82 7.33
CA ASP A 40 4.45 18.20 8.52
C ASP A 40 3.04 17.63 8.27
N GLU A 41 2.26 18.26 7.40
CA GLU A 41 0.95 17.75 6.99
C GLU A 41 1.06 16.44 6.20
N GLN A 42 2.05 16.34 5.31
CA GLN A 42 2.31 15.10 4.57
C GLN A 42 2.87 14.01 5.48
N LYS A 43 3.78 14.36 6.39
CA LYS A 43 4.34 13.42 7.36
C LYS A 43 3.27 12.85 8.27
N ASN A 44 2.31 13.63 8.77
CA ASN A 44 1.27 13.15 9.68
C ASN A 44 0.47 11.95 9.14
N LEU A 45 0.11 11.95 7.85
CA LEU A 45 -0.67 10.87 7.25
C LEU A 45 0.18 9.60 7.07
N TRP A 46 1.40 9.74 6.55
CA TRP A 46 2.32 8.62 6.39
C TRP A 46 2.79 8.07 7.75
N GLU A 47 3.05 8.93 8.71
CA GLU A 47 3.46 8.59 10.08
C GLU A 47 2.34 7.86 10.82
N THR A 48 1.08 8.31 10.66
CA THR A 48 -0.07 7.59 11.21
C THR A 48 -0.17 6.19 10.61
N ILE A 49 -0.15 6.05 9.28
CA ILE A 49 -0.27 4.75 8.60
C ILE A 49 0.89 3.82 8.97
N THR A 50 2.13 4.33 8.93
CA THR A 50 3.33 3.55 9.27
C THR A 50 3.38 3.17 10.74
N SER A 51 2.92 4.04 11.65
CA SER A 51 2.77 3.75 13.08
C SER A 51 1.75 2.63 13.34
N TYR A 52 0.66 2.58 12.57
CA TYR A 52 -0.29 1.47 12.66
C TYR A 52 0.31 0.17 12.13
N ILE A 53 1.06 0.19 11.03
CA ILE A 53 1.66 -1.01 10.43
C ILE A 53 2.83 -1.57 11.26
N THR A 54 3.61 -0.72 11.94
CA THR A 54 4.70 -1.19 12.83
C THR A 54 4.20 -1.79 14.15
N LYS A 55 2.89 -1.73 14.45
CA LYS A 55 2.36 -2.43 15.61
C LYS A 55 2.43 -3.96 15.38
N PRO A 56 3.04 -4.74 16.29
CA PRO A 56 3.20 -6.19 16.13
C PRO A 56 1.86 -6.91 15.96
N PHE A 57 0.79 -6.34 16.51
CA PHE A 57 -0.58 -6.84 16.36
C PHE A 57 -1.09 -6.80 14.90
N VAL A 58 -0.76 -5.75 14.14
CA VAL A 58 -1.21 -5.62 12.74
C VAL A 58 -0.51 -6.65 11.86
N ILE A 59 0.78 -6.88 12.09
CA ILE A 59 1.54 -7.93 11.41
C ILE A 59 0.94 -9.31 11.70
N ALA A 60 0.64 -9.60 12.98
CA ALA A 60 0.00 -10.85 13.36
C ALA A 60 -1.39 -11.02 12.71
N ALA A 61 -2.18 -9.96 12.62
CA ALA A 61 -3.49 -9.98 11.97
C ALA A 61 -3.39 -10.25 10.46
N VAL A 62 -2.44 -9.61 9.77
CA VAL A 62 -2.21 -9.85 8.33
C VAL A 62 -1.74 -11.28 8.07
N ILE A 63 -0.78 -11.79 8.85
CA ILE A 63 -0.32 -13.17 8.73
C ILE A 63 -1.47 -14.15 8.99
N SER A 64 -2.24 -13.93 10.05
CA SER A 64 -3.41 -14.74 10.38
C SER A 64 -4.46 -14.71 9.26
N PHE A 65 -4.72 -13.54 8.68
CA PHE A 65 -5.65 -13.39 7.56
C PHE A 65 -5.19 -14.15 6.31
N VAL A 66 -3.92 -14.04 5.94
CA VAL A 66 -3.33 -14.80 4.82
C VAL A 66 -3.42 -16.30 5.09
N LEU A 67 -3.15 -16.74 6.31
CA LEU A 67 -3.24 -18.15 6.71
C LEU A 67 -4.69 -18.65 6.61
N LEU A 68 -5.66 -17.88 7.10
CA LEU A 68 -7.09 -18.20 7.00
C LEU A 68 -7.58 -18.26 5.57
N LEU A 69 -7.11 -17.38 4.67
CA LEU A 69 -7.44 -17.46 3.25
C LEU A 69 -6.92 -18.76 2.63
N ASN A 70 -5.66 -19.10 2.86
CA ASN A 70 -5.07 -20.34 2.35
C ASN A 70 -5.81 -21.57 2.88
N VAL A 71 -6.06 -21.60 4.19
CA VAL A 71 -6.81 -22.67 4.84
C VAL A 71 -8.25 -22.74 4.31
N SER A 72 -8.91 -21.60 4.08
CA SER A 72 -10.26 -21.57 3.51
C SER A 72 -10.30 -22.10 2.08
N VAL A 73 -9.29 -21.81 1.25
CA VAL A 73 -9.17 -22.38 -0.10
C VAL A 73 -9.01 -23.89 -0.02
N VAL A 74 -8.11 -24.38 0.84
CA VAL A 74 -7.92 -25.81 1.06
C VAL A 74 -9.19 -26.48 1.58
N PHE A 75 -9.94 -25.88 2.51
CA PHE A 75 -11.20 -26.46 3.00
C PHE A 75 -12.32 -26.43 1.95
N ARG A 76 -12.35 -25.43 1.07
CA ARG A 76 -13.30 -25.37 -0.06
C ARG A 76 -13.01 -26.46 -1.08
N GLU A 77 -11.74 -26.77 -1.34
CA GLU A 77 -11.35 -27.92 -2.17
C GLU A 77 -11.53 -29.25 -1.43
N SER A 78 -11.25 -29.31 -0.13
CA SER A 78 -11.41 -30.52 0.70
C SER A 78 -12.87 -30.92 0.92
N GLY A 79 -13.81 -29.99 0.79
CA GLY A 79 -15.25 -30.29 0.71
C GLY A 79 -15.66 -31.01 -0.58
N VAL A 80 -14.81 -30.97 -1.61
CA VAL A 80 -14.94 -31.75 -2.86
C VAL A 80 -13.98 -32.95 -2.88
N SER A 81 -12.93 -32.94 -2.05
CA SER A 81 -11.82 -33.91 -2.08
C SER A 81 -11.68 -34.79 -0.83
N ALA A 82 -12.70 -34.88 0.02
CA ALA A 82 -12.75 -35.91 1.08
C ALA A 82 -12.86 -37.36 0.54
N ASP A 83 -12.71 -37.55 -0.77
CA ASP A 83 -12.65 -38.85 -1.48
C ASP A 83 -11.26 -39.14 -2.10
N LEU A 84 -10.22 -38.37 -1.75
CA LEU A 84 -8.88 -38.50 -2.35
C LEU A 84 -7.78 -38.94 -1.36
N ALA A 85 -8.15 -39.33 -0.14
CA ALA A 85 -7.20 -39.86 0.84
C ALA A 85 -7.02 -41.39 0.81
N ASP A 86 -7.73 -42.11 -0.08
CA ASP A 86 -7.63 -43.57 -0.20
C ASP A 86 -7.57 -44.07 -1.65
N GLN A 87 -6.89 -43.32 -2.52
CA GLN A 87 -6.46 -43.87 -3.81
C GLN A 87 -4.96 -44.18 -3.72
N PRO A 88 -4.56 -45.41 -3.36
CA PRO A 88 -3.26 -45.88 -3.77
C PRO A 88 -3.20 -45.72 -5.29
N ASP A 89 -2.06 -45.23 -5.76
CA ASP A 89 -1.71 -45.05 -7.17
C ASP A 89 -1.60 -46.45 -7.84
N ILE A 90 -2.71 -47.18 -7.91
CA ILE A 90 -2.78 -48.58 -8.39
C ILE A 90 -2.46 -48.61 -9.88
N SER A 91 -2.77 -47.55 -10.65
CA SER A 91 -2.45 -47.47 -12.07
C SER A 91 -0.96 -47.53 -12.37
N MET A 92 -0.11 -46.90 -11.54
CA MET A 92 1.35 -46.95 -11.74
C MET A 92 1.91 -48.34 -11.40
N VAL A 93 1.50 -48.93 -10.27
CA VAL A 93 1.99 -50.25 -9.83
C VAL A 93 1.53 -51.37 -10.76
N ASP A 94 0.31 -51.30 -11.28
CA ASP A 94 -0.23 -52.31 -12.19
C ASP A 94 0.51 -52.29 -13.53
N GLU A 95 0.93 -51.12 -14.03
CA GLU A 95 1.72 -50.98 -15.26
C GLU A 95 3.16 -51.53 -15.10
N TYR A 96 3.83 -51.31 -13.96
CA TYR A 96 5.13 -51.93 -13.68
C TYR A 96 5.04 -53.45 -13.53
N THR A 97 3.93 -53.96 -12.98
CA THR A 97 3.72 -55.40 -12.77
C THR A 97 3.40 -56.11 -14.09
N ILE A 98 2.58 -55.50 -14.94
CA ILE A 98 2.28 -55.99 -16.30
C ILE A 98 3.53 -55.96 -17.19
N ALA A 99 4.31 -54.87 -17.16
CA ALA A 99 5.55 -54.79 -17.92
C ALA A 99 6.51 -55.90 -17.50
N SER A 100 6.80 -56.03 -16.20
CA SER A 100 7.75 -57.04 -15.69
C SER A 100 7.33 -58.48 -15.94
N THR A 101 6.03 -58.81 -15.89
CA THR A 101 5.54 -60.18 -16.16
C THR A 101 5.55 -60.51 -17.66
N SER A 102 5.29 -59.55 -18.56
CA SER A 102 5.30 -59.78 -20.01
C SER A 102 6.70 -60.11 -20.58
N PHE A 103 7.78 -59.65 -19.94
CA PHE A 103 9.14 -59.93 -20.42
C PHE A 103 9.59 -61.39 -20.19
N TYR A 104 9.02 -62.09 -19.20
CA TYR A 104 9.38 -63.49 -18.92
C TYR A 104 8.57 -64.51 -19.73
N ASP A 105 7.38 -64.13 -20.21
CA ASP A 105 6.51 -65.00 -21.02
C ASP A 105 7.09 -65.30 -22.42
N TYR A 106 7.95 -64.41 -22.95
CA TYR A 106 8.61 -64.61 -24.24
C TYR A 106 9.86 -65.53 -24.15
N SER A 107 10.41 -65.75 -22.95
CA SER A 107 11.61 -66.59 -22.76
C SER A 107 11.31 -68.07 -22.51
N ASN A 108 10.05 -68.43 -22.27
CA ASN A 108 9.64 -69.80 -21.94
C ASN A 108 8.81 -70.49 -23.05
N ALA A 109 8.69 -69.85 -24.22
CA ALA A 109 8.20 -70.50 -25.43
C ALA A 109 9.37 -71.21 -26.13
N GLU A 110 9.89 -72.26 -25.49
CA GLU A 110 10.72 -73.26 -26.19
C GLU A 110 9.82 -74.12 -27.12
N PRO A 111 10.33 -74.57 -28.27
CA PRO A 111 9.54 -75.10 -29.40
C PRO A 111 8.80 -76.41 -29.13
#